data_AF-A0A326U835-F1
#
_entry.id   AF-A0A326U835-F1
#
_cell.length_a   1.000
_cell.length_b   1.000
_cell.length_c   1.000
_cell.angle_alpha   90.00
_cell.angle_beta   90.00
_cell.angle_gamma   90.00
#
_symmetry.space_group_name_H-M   'P 1'
#
loop_
_entity.id
_entity.type
_entity.pdbx_description
1 polymer ?
#
loop_
_entity_poly.entity_id
_entity_poly.type
_entity_poly.pdbx_seq_one_letter_code
_entity_poly.pdbx_strand_id
1 'polypeptide(L)' 'MTAPLAEAKVGIFAISTYDTDYVLVKQELLESAIAALRKAGHTVYTD' A
#
# COMPACT_ATOMS: atom_id res chain seq x y z
N MET A 1 4.30 3.93 -5.85
CA MET A 1 3.41 3.10 -5.00
C MET A 1 4.10 2.55 -3.76
N THR A 2 5.24 1.87 -3.86
CA THR A 2 5.88 1.20 -2.70
C THR A 2 6.73 2.11 -1.81
N ALA A 3 7.34 3.16 -2.36
CA ALA A 3 8.15 4.13 -1.60
C ALA A 3 7.43 4.72 -0.36
N PRO A 4 6.19 5.25 -0.45
CA PRO A 4 5.51 5.78 0.73
C PRO A 4 5.20 4.72 1.80
N LEU A 5 5.00 3.46 1.40
CA LEU A 5 4.80 2.35 2.35
C LEU A 5 6.10 2.02 3.09
N ALA A 6 7.24 2.02 2.39
CA ALA A 6 8.55 1.82 3.02
C ALA A 6 8.91 2.95 4.00
N GLU A 7 8.67 4.21 3.64
CA GLU A 7 8.86 5.37 4.52
C GLU A 7 7.97 5.29 5.78
N ALA A 8 6.75 4.78 5.63
CA ALA A 8 5.82 4.53 6.74
C ALA A 8 6.11 3.23 7.51
N LYS A 9 7.20 2.51 7.19
CA LYS A 9 7.58 1.21 7.78
C LYS A 9 6.50 0.13 7.64
N VAL A 10 5.70 0.21 6.57
CA VAL A 10 4.73 -0.81 6.21
C VAL A 10 5.42 -1.82 5.30
N GLY A 11 5.71 -3.00 5.86
CA GLY A 11 6.20 -4.13 5.08
C GLY A 11 5.14 -4.62 4.09
N ILE A 12 5.58 -4.99 2.89
CA ILE A 12 4.70 -5.47 1.83
C ILE A 12 5.08 -6.85 1.32
N PHE A 13 4.10 -7.54 0.74
CA PHE A 13 4.32 -8.71 -0.11
C PHE A 13 3.76 -8.41 -1.51
N ALA A 14 4.63 -8.41 -2.52
CA ALA A 14 4.27 -8.06 -3.89
C ALA A 14 4.00 -9.32 -4.72
N ILE A 15 2.90 -9.32 -5.47
CA ILE A 15 2.53 -10.37 -6.41
C ILE A 15 2.22 -9.71 -7.76
N SER A 16 3.09 -9.94 -8.74
CA SER A 16 2.87 -9.48 -10.10
C SER A 16 2.07 -10.52 -10.89
N THR A 17 1.05 -10.08 -11.59
CA THR A 17 0.28 -10.87 -12.55
C THR A 17 0.43 -10.29 -13.95
N TYR A 18 -0.23 -10.88 -14.95
CA TYR A 18 -0.19 -10.34 -16.31
C TYR A 18 -0.85 -8.95 -16.40
N ASP A 19 -1.99 -8.77 -15.72
CA ASP A 19 -2.80 -7.56 -15.85
C ASP A 19 -2.47 -6.49 -14.80
N THR A 20 -1.99 -6.89 -13.63
CA THR A 20 -1.76 -5.96 -12.52
C THR A 20 -0.75 -6.48 -11.50
N ASP A 21 -0.20 -5.54 -10.72
CA ASP A 21 0.59 -5.82 -9.52
C ASP A 21 -0.28 -5.68 -8.27
N TYR A 22 -0.35 -6.74 -7.47
CA TYR A 22 -0.94 -6.72 -6.14
C TYR A 22 0.14 -6.47 -5.10
N VAL A 23 -0.19 -5.63 -4.12
CA VAL A 23 0.63 -5.38 -2.95
C VAL A 23 -0.20 -5.66 -1.71
N LEU A 24 0.22 -6.66 -0.94
CA LEU A 24 -0.42 -7.04 0.31
C LEU A 24 0.32 -6.41 1.48
N VAL A 25 -0.44 -5.99 2.49
CA VAL A 25 0.08 -5.49 3.77
C VAL A 25 -0.50 -6.32 4.90
N LYS A 26 0.15 -6.31 6.07
CA LYS A 26 -0.48 -6.88 7.26
C LYS A 26 -1.74 -6.09 7.60
N GLN A 27 -2.80 -6.81 7.98
CA GLN A 27 -4.09 -6.21 8.32
C GLN A 27 -3.98 -5.15 9.43
N GLU A 28 -3.15 -5.40 10.45
CA GLU A 28 -2.87 -4.45 11.54
C GLU A 28 -2.23 -3.12 11.09
N LEU A 29 -1.67 -3.08 9.87
CA LEU A 29 -1.02 -1.90 9.29
C LEU A 29 -1.85 -1.26 8.17
N LEU A 30 -3.07 -1.73 7.93
CA LEU A 30 -3.90 -1.28 6.80
C LEU A 30 -4.16 0.24 6.85
N GLU A 31 -4.58 0.76 8.00
CA GLU A 31 -4.84 2.20 8.16
C GLU A 31 -3.58 3.05 7.92
N SER A 32 -2.43 2.61 8.44
CA SER A 32 -1.15 3.27 8.21
C SER A 32 -0.75 3.27 6.73
N ALA A 33 -1.01 2.17 6.02
CA ALA A 33 -0.76 2.05 4.59
C ALA A 33 -1.64 3.01 3.79
N ILE A 34 -2.95 3.05 4.08
CA ILE A 34 -3.92 3.95 3.44
C ILE A 34 -3.50 5.41 3.66
N ALA A 35 -3.17 5.78 4.90
CA ALA A 35 -2.73 7.13 5.23
C ALA A 35 -1.45 7.53 4.49
N ALA A 36 -0.45 6.65 4.45
CA ALA A 36 0.80 6.88 3.74
C ALA A 36 0.57 7.07 2.23
N LEU A 37 -0.26 6.23 1.62
CA LEU A 37 -0.60 6.33 0.20
C LEU A 37 -1.36 7.61 -0.11
N ARG A 38 -2.39 7.97 0.68
CA ARG A 38 -3.14 9.23 0.51
C ARG A 38 -2.23 10.45 0.68
N LYS A 39 -1.36 10.46 1.69
CA LYS A 39 -0.38 11.54 1.92
C LYS A 39 0.59 11.71 0.75
N ALA A 40 0.94 10.62 0.07
CA ALA A 40 1.75 10.64 -1.14
C ALA A 40 0.98 11.04 -2.42
N GLY A 41 -0.30 11.42 -2.30
CA GLY A 41 -1.15 11.84 -3.40
C GLY A 41 -1.84 10.70 -4.16
N HIS A 42 -1.76 9.47 -3.66
CA HIS A 42 -2.50 8.35 -4.26
C HIS A 42 -3.98 8.39 -3.87
N THR A 43 -4.85 8.11 -4.85
CA THR A 43 -6.28 7.87 -4.57
C THR A 43 -6.45 6.48 -3.99
N VAL A 44 -7.12 6.39 -2.84
CA VAL A 44 -7.38 5.12 -2.15
C VAL A 44 -8.87 4.98 -1.90
N TYR A 45 -9.47 3.98 -2.55
CA TYR A 45 -10.88 3.62 -2.38
C TYR A 45 -11.02 2.76 -1.12
N THR A 46 -11.93 3.17 -0.24
CA THR A 46 -12.31 2.47 0.98
C THR A 46 -13.83 2.39 0.95
N ASP A 47 -14.38 1.18 0.90
CA ASP A 47 -15.83 0.95 1.02
C ASP A 47 -16.32 1.20 2.46
#